data_AF-A0A1H6CJ83-F1
#
_entry.id   AF-A0A1H6CJ83-F1
#
_cell.length_a   1.000
_cell.length_b   1.000
_cell.length_c   1.000
_cell.angle_alpha   90.00
_cell.angle_beta   90.00
_cell.angle_gamma   90.00
#
_symmetry.space_group_name_H-M   'P 1'
#
loop_
_entity.id
_entity.type
_entity.pdbx_description
1 polymer ?
#
loop_
_entity_poly.entity_id
_entity_poly.type
_entity_poly.pdbx_seq_one_letter_code
_entity_poly.pdbx_strand_id
1 'polypeptide(L)'
;MELWGWVWSEVNPRTGGVRVVMRSPRPHYSGASARDQLVTRLRMVGAGNRAYDAIAQLIESGTPPLAAAVRTEYFTVLMYDDDGFASPAGDFAAKHNAAVRRALQDRSSPRLW
;
A
#
# COMPACT_ATOMS: atom_id res chain seq x y z
N MET A 1 8.70 -10.19 -17.92
CA MET A 1 7.49 -9.36 -18.07
C MET A 1 7.22 -8.77 -16.70
N GLU A 2 7.07 -7.45 -16.56
CA GLU A 2 6.90 -6.85 -15.23
C GLU A 2 5.50 -7.13 -14.69
N LEU A 3 5.44 -7.89 -13.59
CA LEU A 3 4.20 -8.19 -12.89
C LEU A 3 4.06 -7.26 -11.68
N TRP A 4 2.85 -6.75 -11.45
CA TRP A 4 2.57 -5.79 -10.40
C TRP A 4 1.50 -6.30 -9.46
N GLY A 5 1.48 -5.79 -8.23
CA GLY A 5 0.35 -5.97 -7.34
C GLY A 5 0.39 -5.01 -6.18
N TRP A 6 -0.48 -5.28 -5.22
CA TRP A 6 -0.66 -4.42 -4.06
C TRP A 6 -0.91 -5.24 -2.81
N VAL A 7 -0.51 -4.67 -1.69
CA VAL A 7 -0.72 -5.25 -0.36
C VAL A 7 -1.22 -4.15 0.57
N TRP A 8 -2.26 -4.46 1.31
CA TRP A 8 -2.74 -3.69 2.44
C TRP A 8 -2.46 -4.49 3.70
N SER A 9 -1.73 -3.86 4.61
CA SER A 9 -1.35 -4.43 5.90
C SER A 9 -1.72 -3.50 7.05
N GLU A 10 -1.88 -4.11 8.21
CA GLU A 10 -2.03 -3.44 9.50
C GLU A 10 -0.82 -3.78 10.37
N VAL A 11 -0.33 -2.80 11.12
CA VAL A 11 0.74 -2.97 12.10
C VAL A 11 0.15 -2.84 13.49
N ASN A 12 0.50 -3.74 14.39
CA ASN A 12 0.21 -3.60 15.81
C ASN A 12 1.29 -2.69 16.46
N PRO A 13 0.95 -1.47 16.92
CA PRO A 13 1.94 -0.55 17.48
C PRO A 13 2.60 -1.05 18.78
N ARG A 14 1.97 -2.00 19.49
CA ARG A 14 2.50 -2.53 20.76
C ARG A 14 3.52 -3.63 20.56
N THR A 15 3.31 -4.48 19.56
CA THR A 15 4.18 -5.65 19.33
C THR A 15 5.09 -5.47 18.11
N GLY A 16 4.82 -4.48 17.26
CA GLY A 16 5.45 -4.35 15.95
C GLY A 16 5.02 -5.41 14.94
N GLY A 17 4.08 -6.29 15.31
CA GLY A 17 3.60 -7.36 14.45
C GLY A 17 2.83 -6.81 13.25
N VAL A 18 3.08 -7.39 12.07
CA VAL A 18 2.41 -7.02 10.82
C VAL A 18 1.42 -8.11 10.42
N ARG A 19 0.20 -7.70 10.07
CA ARG A 19 -0.81 -8.58 9.49
C ARG A 19 -1.18 -8.07 8.11
N VAL A 20 -1.13 -8.95 7.10
CA VAL A 20 -1.71 -8.66 5.79
C VAL A 20 -3.24 -8.69 5.92
N VAL A 21 -3.88 -7.57 5.61
CA VAL A 21 -5.35 -7.43 5.62
C VAL A 21 -5.92 -7.90 4.29
N MET A 22 -5.35 -7.43 3.19
CA MET A 22 -5.79 -7.77 1.83
C MET A 22 -4.62 -7.62 0.85
N ARG A 23 -4.67 -8.35 -0.27
CA ARG A 23 -3.70 -8.24 -1.36
C ARG A 23 -4.37 -8.45 -2.71
N SER A 24 -3.69 -8.05 -3.79
CA SER A 24 -4.11 -8.36 -5.15
C SER A 24 -4.32 -9.88 -5.32
N PRO A 25 -5.50 -10.33 -5.81
CA PRO A 25 -5.79 -11.75 -5.96
C PRO A 25 -5.02 -12.39 -7.13
N ARG A 26 -4.57 -11.57 -8.08
CA ARG A 26 -3.76 -11.96 -9.24
C ARG A 26 -2.75 -10.85 -9.56
N PRO A 27 -1.63 -11.18 -10.21
CA PRO A 27 -0.72 -10.18 -10.73
C PRO A 27 -1.38 -9.30 -11.80
N HIS A 28 -0.91 -8.06 -11.89
CA HIS A 28 -1.31 -7.06 -12.86
C HIS A 28 -0.18 -6.83 -13.88
N TYR A 29 -0.53 -6.47 -15.11
CA TYR A 29 0.46 -6.18 -16.16
C TYR A 29 0.95 -4.72 -16.16
N SER A 30 0.51 -3.91 -15.19
CA SER A 30 1.00 -2.55 -14.98
C SER A 30 0.80 -2.09 -13.54
N GLY A 31 1.69 -1.20 -13.08
CA GLY A 31 1.56 -0.57 -11.78
C GLY A 31 0.27 0.23 -11.64
N ALA A 32 -0.14 0.94 -12.70
CA ALA A 32 -1.39 1.69 -12.73
C ALA A 32 -2.61 0.78 -12.48
N SER A 33 -2.67 -0.38 -13.14
CA SER A 33 -3.77 -1.34 -12.91
C SER A 33 -3.81 -1.87 -11.47
N ALA A 34 -2.64 -2.16 -10.88
CA ALA A 34 -2.55 -2.58 -9.49
C ALA A 34 -3.02 -1.47 -8.53
N ARG A 35 -2.57 -0.23 -8.76
CA ARG A 35 -2.96 0.96 -8.01
C ARG A 35 -4.46 1.21 -8.07
N ASP A 36 -5.06 1.17 -9.27
CA ASP A 36 -6.48 1.47 -9.46
C ASP A 36 -7.36 0.40 -8.80
N GLN A 37 -6.92 -0.87 -8.79
CA GLN A 37 -7.60 -1.92 -8.04
C GLN A 37 -7.51 -1.68 -6.53
N LEU A 38 -6.35 -1.30 -5.99
CA LEU A 38 -6.19 -0.94 -4.58
C LEU A 38 -7.10 0.25 -4.20
N VAL A 39 -7.12 1.33 -4.98
CA VAL A 39 -7.99 2.49 -4.77
C VAL A 39 -9.46 2.07 -4.74
N THR A 40 -9.87 1.24 -5.71
CA THR A 40 -11.22 0.68 -5.75
C THR A 40 -11.56 -0.09 -4.48
N ARG A 41 -10.63 -0.92 -3.98
CA ARG A 41 -10.81 -1.67 -2.72
C ARG A 41 -10.91 -0.76 -1.50
N LEU A 42 -10.07 0.26 -1.41
CA LEU A 42 -10.10 1.24 -0.31
C LEU A 42 -11.43 1.99 -0.25
N ARG A 43 -11.96 2.41 -1.41
CA ARG A 43 -13.26 3.09 -1.51
C ARG A 43 -14.44 2.16 -1.13
N MET A 44 -14.37 0.88 -1.49
CA MET A 44 -15.42 -0.08 -1.13
C MET A 44 -15.41 -0.44 0.35
N VAL A 45 -14.24 -0.75 0.92
CA VAL A 45 -14.12 -1.19 2.33
C VAL A 45 -14.24 0.01 3.28
N GLY A 46 -13.68 1.15 2.90
CA GLY A 46 -13.65 2.37 3.70
C GLY A 46 -14.83 3.31 3.46
N ALA A 47 -15.92 2.86 2.84
CA ALA A 47 -17.06 3.72 2.51
C ALA A 47 -17.57 4.49 3.75
N GLY A 48 -17.58 5.82 3.66
CA GLY A 48 -17.96 6.71 4.78
C GLY A 48 -16.83 7.00 5.78
N ASN A 49 -15.62 6.48 5.57
CA ASN A 49 -14.45 6.78 6.38
C ASN A 49 -13.50 7.73 5.66
N ARG A 50 -13.50 8.99 6.11
CA ARG A 50 -12.69 10.09 5.58
C ARG A 50 -11.18 9.79 5.47
N ALA A 51 -10.65 8.93 6.35
CA ALA A 51 -9.24 8.55 6.29
C ALA A 51 -8.93 7.67 5.06
N TYR A 52 -9.85 6.76 4.71
CA TYR A 52 -9.72 5.91 3.53
C TYR A 52 -9.96 6.68 2.24
N ASP A 53 -10.91 7.61 2.23
CA ASP A 53 -11.12 8.48 1.07
C ASP A 53 -9.86 9.32 0.77
N ALA A 54 -9.26 9.89 1.81
CA ALA A 54 -8.06 10.71 1.68
C ALA A 54 -6.82 9.89 1.25
N ILE A 55 -6.60 8.70 1.83
CA ILE A 55 -5.47 7.85 1.40
C ILE A 55 -5.69 7.30 -0.02
N ALA A 56 -6.94 6.97 -0.38
CA ALA A 56 -7.28 6.52 -1.74
C ALA A 56 -7.01 7.62 -2.78
N GLN A 57 -7.37 8.87 -2.49
CA GLN A 57 -7.07 10.01 -3.36
C GLN A 57 -5.56 10.24 -3.53
N LEU A 58 -4.79 10.13 -2.43
CA LEU A 58 -3.33 10.22 -2.51
C LEU A 58 -2.75 9.11 -3.39
N ILE A 59 -3.16 7.86 -3.14
CA ILE A 59 -2.68 6.69 -3.91
C ILE A 59 -3.04 6.85 -5.39
N GLU A 60 -4.26 7.29 -5.72
CA GLU A 60 -4.72 7.51 -7.10
C GLU A 60 -3.85 8.51 -7.87
N SER A 61 -3.37 9.57 -7.21
CA SER A 61 -2.43 10.54 -7.79
C SER A 61 -0.96 10.06 -7.84
N GLY A 62 -0.64 8.99 -7.10
CA GLY A 62 0.69 8.44 -7.00
C GLY A 62 1.10 7.62 -8.24
N THR A 63 2.40 7.62 -8.53
CA THR A 63 3.02 6.78 -9.56
C THR A 63 3.69 5.58 -8.89
N PRO A 64 3.30 4.33 -9.22
CA PRO A 64 3.98 3.14 -8.70
C PRO A 64 5.45 3.04 -9.16
N PRO A 65 6.34 2.41 -8.38
CA PRO A 65 6.08 1.79 -7.08
C PRO A 65 5.91 2.83 -5.96
N LEU A 66 4.95 2.58 -5.07
CA LEU A 66 4.56 3.52 -4.01
C LEU A 66 4.20 2.81 -2.70
N ALA A 67 4.34 3.54 -1.60
CA ALA A 67 3.87 3.13 -0.29
C ALA A 67 3.05 4.26 0.35
N ALA A 68 1.99 3.94 1.06
CA ALA A 68 1.16 4.91 1.73
C ALA A 68 0.77 4.40 3.12
N ALA A 69 0.44 5.27 4.05
CA ALA A 69 0.00 4.87 5.40
C ALA A 69 -1.02 5.84 5.98
N VAL A 70 -1.96 5.30 6.74
CA VAL A 70 -2.90 6.04 7.58
C VAL A 70 -3.22 5.22 8.83
N ARG A 71 -3.18 5.85 10.02
CA ARG A 71 -3.32 5.16 11.32
C ARG A 71 -2.30 4.03 11.45
N THR A 72 -2.76 2.83 11.83
CA THR A 72 -1.98 1.60 11.95
C THR A 72 -1.81 0.86 10.62
N GLU A 73 -2.34 1.38 9.53
CA GLU A 73 -2.38 0.69 8.25
C GLU A 73 -1.40 1.28 7.25
N TYR A 74 -0.86 0.41 6.40
CA TYR A 74 -0.07 0.81 5.26
C TYR A 74 -0.40 -0.01 4.02
N PHE A 75 -0.16 0.61 2.87
CA PHE A 75 -0.55 0.14 1.56
C PHE A 75 0.65 0.24 0.64
N THR A 76 0.87 -0.77 -0.17
CA THR A 76 1.95 -0.78 -1.15
C THR A 76 1.41 -1.14 -2.52
N VAL A 77 1.99 -0.54 -3.55
CA VAL A 77 1.87 -0.99 -4.94
C VAL A 77 3.28 -1.20 -5.45
N LEU A 78 3.60 -2.43 -5.85
CA LEU A 78 4.96 -2.85 -6.12
C LEU A 78 5.02 -3.86 -7.26
N MET A 79 6.19 -3.96 -7.85
CA MET A 79 6.51 -4.96 -8.87
C MET A 79 6.97 -6.25 -8.20
N TYR A 80 6.62 -7.39 -8.76
CA TYR A 80 7.12 -8.69 -8.39
C TYR A 80 8.22 -9.13 -9.35
N ASP A 81 9.21 -9.86 -8.84
CA ASP A 81 10.14 -10.62 -9.67
C ASP A 81 9.51 -11.92 -10.18
N ASP A 82 10.26 -12.67 -10.99
CA ASP A 82 9.82 -13.91 -11.60
C ASP A 82 9.52 -15.02 -10.55
N ASP A 83 10.06 -14.88 -9.34
CA ASP A 83 9.83 -15.77 -8.20
C ASP A 83 8.62 -15.33 -7.35
N GLY A 84 7.96 -14.22 -7.70
CA GLY A 84 6.80 -13.68 -7.00
C GLY A 84 7.15 -12.89 -5.73
N PHE A 85 8.43 -12.58 -5.49
CA PHE A 85 8.86 -11.70 -4.41
C PHE A 85 8.78 -10.25 -4.85
N ALA A 86 8.65 -9.35 -3.87
CA ALA A 86 8.66 -7.92 -4.13
C ALA A 86 10.01 -7.51 -4.73
N SER A 87 10.01 -7.06 -5.97
CA SER A 87 11.20 -6.54 -6.64
C SER A 87 11.61 -5.23 -5.96
N PRO A 88 12.87 -5.09 -5.53
CA PRO A 88 13.36 -3.91 -4.81
C PRO A 88 13.62 -2.71 -5.74
N ALA A 89 12.87 -2.57 -6.82
CA ALA A 89 13.10 -1.54 -7.83
C ALA A 89 13.15 -0.12 -7.22
N GLY A 90 14.24 0.60 -7.51
CA GLY A 90 14.45 1.98 -7.07
C GLY A 90 14.52 2.14 -5.54
N ASP A 91 13.81 3.13 -5.02
CA ASP A 91 13.77 3.50 -3.60
C ASP A 91 12.60 2.85 -2.83
N PHE A 92 11.94 1.86 -3.41
CA PHE A 92 10.72 1.28 -2.84
C PHE A 92 10.91 0.71 -1.43
N ALA A 93 12.05 0.07 -1.14
CA ALA A 93 12.35 -0.41 0.21
C ALA A 93 12.36 0.73 1.25
N ALA A 94 12.87 1.91 0.88
CA ALA A 94 12.87 3.08 1.75
C ALA A 94 11.45 3.64 1.94
N LYS A 95 10.65 3.71 0.87
CA LYS A 95 9.23 4.12 0.91
C LYS A 95 8.41 3.18 1.81
N HIS A 96 8.56 1.87 1.64
CA HIS A 96 7.92 0.85 2.46
C HIS A 96 8.29 1.02 3.94
N ASN A 97 9.58 1.11 4.25
CA ASN A 97 10.05 1.29 5.63
C ASN A 97 9.53 2.61 6.25
N ALA A 98 9.40 3.68 5.45
CA ALA A 98 8.81 4.94 5.91
C ALA A 98 7.32 4.79 6.23
N ALA A 99 6.56 4.08 5.39
CA ALA A 99 5.14 3.79 5.61
C ALA A 99 4.92 2.94 6.87
N VAL A 100 5.70 1.87 7.06
CA VAL A 100 5.65 1.01 8.26
C VAL A 100 5.97 1.81 9.52
N ARG A 101 7.04 2.62 9.51
CA ARG A 101 7.38 3.48 10.66
C ARG A 101 6.29 4.48 10.98
N ARG A 102 5.61 5.04 9.99
CA ARG A 102 4.48 5.93 10.23
C ARG A 102 3.29 5.18 10.82
N ALA A 103 3.00 3.98 10.32
CA ALA A 103 1.92 3.14 10.83
C ALA A 103 2.13 2.77 12.30
N LEU A 104 3.37 2.46 12.69
CA LEU A 104 3.76 2.24 14.09
C LEU A 104 3.54 3.47 15.00
N GLN A 105 3.57 4.67 14.43
CA GLN A 105 3.30 5.91 15.17
C GLN A 105 1.80 6.22 15.29
N ASP A 106 0.93 5.40 14.70
CA ASP A 106 -0.54 5.56 14.67
C ASP A 106 -0.98 6.99 14.30
N ARG A 107 -0.42 7.50 13.20
CA ARG A 107 -0.72 8.86 12.74
C ARG A 107 -1.97 8.86 11.86
N SER A 108 -3.01 9.54 12.31
CA SER A 108 -4.28 9.66 11.59
C SER A 108 -4.19 10.41 10.25
N SER A 109 -3.18 11.26 10.06
CA SER A 109 -3.00 11.98 8.79
C SER A 109 -2.42 11.04 7.72
N PRO A 110 -3.11 10.87 6.58
CA PRO A 110 -2.66 9.99 5.51
C PRO A 110 -1.37 10.54 4.87
N ARG A 111 -0.51 9.64 4.40
CA ARG A 111 0.74 10.02 3.73
C ARG A 111 1.12 9.01 2.65
N LEU A 112 1.68 9.52 1.56
CA LEU A 112 2.23 8.77 0.44
C LEU A 112 3.75 8.99 0.38
N TRP A 113 4.48 7.97 -0.06
CA TRP A 113 5.88 8.00 -0.45
C TRP A 113 6.07 7.26 -1.77
#